data_AF-A0A9J9GI91-F1
#
_entry.id   AF-A0A9J9GI91-F1
#
_cell.length_a   1.000
_cell.length_b   1.000
_cell.length_c   1.000
_cell.angle_alpha   90.00
_cell.angle_beta   90.00
_cell.angle_gamma   90.00
#
_symmetry.space_group_name_H-M   'P 1'
#
loop_
_entity.id
_entity.type
_entity.pdbx_description
1 polymer ?
#
loop_
_entity_poly.entity_id
_entity_poly.type
_entity_poly.pdbx_seq_one_letter_code
_entity_poly.pdbx_strand_id
1 'polypeptide(L)'
;MVEPHVLFDYTGHLPECPTWSEGENALYWADILEGEIHRYHLPSATHSVLSFHEEVGCFALREKGGFIVAMRNAIWLTDKHGLLQRKVCDNPSNPQLARFNDGSTDHRGRFYAGTFWGPGDYNGAMLMRIDNDLTPKVIQCDIHGHNGLAFSPDHQWMFTSDTPNSVIYRTPLDEHGEPGMRDDFRRFEKGEGMPDGAAMDVEGCYWSALFDGWRIARFSPQGEQLEEYRLPVRCPTMVCFGGDDMKTLFITTTRENMNAEEVAKYPLSGAIFTLPVNVAGMKKSPFVER
;
A
#
# COMPACT_ATOMS: atom_id res chain seq x y z
N MET A 1 -23.71 -7.70 -10.53
CA MET A 1 -22.39 -7.53 -9.88
C MET A 1 -21.99 -6.08 -10.06
N VAL A 2 -21.38 -5.46 -9.06
CA VAL A 2 -20.83 -4.11 -9.22
C VAL A 2 -19.58 -4.24 -10.09
N GLU A 3 -19.45 -3.38 -11.11
CA GLU A 3 -18.31 -3.40 -12.02
C GLU A 3 -17.29 -2.33 -11.64
N PRO A 4 -15.98 -2.63 -11.73
CA PRO A 4 -14.94 -1.63 -11.52
C PRO A 4 -14.90 -0.64 -12.69
N HIS A 5 -14.72 0.65 -12.39
CA HIS A 5 -14.64 1.72 -13.37
C HIS A 5 -13.23 2.32 -13.40
N VAL A 6 -12.71 2.63 -14.58
CA VAL A 6 -11.46 3.40 -14.69
C VAL A 6 -11.71 4.81 -14.17
N LEU A 7 -10.87 5.29 -13.23
CA LEU A 7 -11.04 6.59 -12.59
C LEU A 7 -10.87 7.76 -13.58
N PHE A 8 -9.80 7.72 -14.38
CA PHE A 8 -9.47 8.73 -15.38
C PHE A 8 -8.46 8.16 -16.38
N ASP A 9 -8.18 8.91 -17.46
CA ASP A 9 -7.19 8.52 -18.47
C ASP A 9 -5.76 8.66 -17.91
N TYR A 10 -5.29 7.57 -17.29
CA TYR A 10 -3.94 7.42 -16.77
C TYR A 10 -3.52 5.96 -16.89
N THR A 11 -2.23 5.77 -17.10
CA THR A 11 -1.61 4.46 -17.00
C THR A 11 -0.21 4.64 -16.44
N GLY A 12 0.05 4.03 -15.29
CA GLY A 12 1.36 3.96 -14.68
C GLY A 12 2.10 2.65 -14.95
N HIS A 13 3.36 2.61 -14.55
CA HIS A 13 4.20 1.42 -14.65
C HIS A 13 4.02 0.53 -13.42
N LEU A 14 4.19 1.08 -12.21
CA LEU A 14 3.89 0.41 -10.93
C LEU A 14 3.16 1.37 -9.96
N PRO A 15 1.89 1.73 -10.25
CA PRO A 15 1.02 2.39 -9.29
C PRO A 15 0.85 1.58 -8.00
N GLU A 16 1.08 2.23 -6.87
CA GLU A 16 1.08 1.65 -5.53
C GLU A 16 0.73 2.69 -4.45
N CYS A 17 0.57 2.24 -3.21
CA CYS A 17 0.31 3.10 -2.04
C CYS A 17 -0.85 4.11 -2.23
N PRO A 18 -2.03 3.71 -2.77
CA PRO A 18 -3.18 4.61 -2.83
C PRO A 18 -3.57 5.11 -1.45
N THR A 19 -3.76 6.41 -1.34
CA THR A 19 -4.04 7.12 -0.09
C THR A 19 -5.08 8.20 -0.33
N TRP A 20 -6.24 8.06 0.32
CA TRP A 20 -7.31 9.05 0.29
C TRP A 20 -7.03 10.21 1.25
N SER A 21 -7.12 11.45 0.73
CA SER A 21 -7.10 12.67 1.53
C SER A 21 -8.51 13.23 1.65
N GLU A 22 -9.17 13.03 2.80
CA GLU A 22 -10.51 13.56 3.06
C GLU A 22 -10.56 15.08 2.99
N GLY A 23 -9.56 15.75 3.58
CA GLY A 23 -9.52 17.22 3.61
C GLY A 23 -9.41 17.86 2.23
N GLU A 24 -8.84 17.12 1.26
CA GLU A 24 -8.69 17.60 -0.11
C GLU A 24 -9.67 16.97 -1.10
N ASN A 25 -10.41 15.92 -0.72
CA ASN A 25 -11.15 15.07 -1.67
C ASN A 25 -10.27 14.62 -2.85
N ALA A 26 -9.08 14.13 -2.52
CA ALA A 26 -8.07 13.75 -3.49
C ALA A 26 -7.51 12.37 -3.20
N LEU A 27 -7.28 11.60 -4.26
CA LEU A 27 -6.52 10.36 -4.22
C LEU A 27 -5.05 10.67 -4.50
N TYR A 28 -4.16 10.16 -3.66
CA TYR A 28 -2.72 10.11 -3.91
C TYR A 28 -2.30 8.67 -4.18
N TRP A 29 -1.25 8.47 -4.96
CA TRP A 29 -0.59 7.17 -5.14
C TRP A 29 0.85 7.38 -5.60
N ALA A 30 1.72 6.39 -5.37
CA ALA A 30 3.06 6.37 -5.92
C ALA A 30 3.05 5.64 -7.26
N ASP A 31 3.83 6.08 -8.24
CA ASP A 31 4.30 5.19 -9.30
C ASP A 31 5.77 4.89 -9.01
N ILE A 32 6.01 3.70 -8.44
CA ILE A 32 7.29 3.37 -7.82
C ILE A 32 8.42 3.43 -8.85
N LEU A 33 8.20 2.86 -10.04
CA LEU A 33 9.22 2.72 -11.07
C LEU A 33 9.50 4.03 -11.81
N GLU A 34 8.55 4.96 -11.80
CA GLU A 34 8.72 6.30 -12.36
C GLU A 34 9.27 7.29 -11.32
N GLY A 35 9.32 6.92 -10.03
CA GLY A 35 9.78 7.80 -8.96
C GLY A 35 8.83 8.97 -8.71
N GLU A 36 7.52 8.72 -8.78
CA GLU A 36 6.51 9.78 -8.74
C GLU A 36 5.50 9.58 -7.60
N ILE A 37 5.01 10.68 -7.04
CA ILE A 37 3.76 10.72 -6.27
C ILE A 37 2.75 11.52 -7.08
N HIS A 38 1.65 10.87 -7.44
CA HIS A 38 0.54 11.48 -8.13
C HIS A 38 -0.53 11.92 -7.14
N ARG A 39 -1.32 12.91 -7.57
CA ARG A 39 -2.50 13.40 -6.87
C ARG A 39 -3.61 13.66 -7.89
N TYR A 40 -4.78 13.07 -7.66
CA TYR A 40 -5.99 13.32 -8.44
C TYR A 40 -7.06 13.93 -7.55
N HIS A 41 -7.40 15.20 -7.79
CA HIS A 41 -8.45 15.92 -7.10
C HIS A 41 -9.80 15.64 -7.76
N LEU A 42 -10.68 14.90 -7.06
CA LEU A 42 -11.92 14.39 -7.65
C LEU A 42 -12.87 15.52 -8.09
N PRO A 43 -13.14 16.56 -7.28
CA PRO A 43 -14.12 17.58 -7.67
C PRO A 43 -13.77 18.37 -8.93
N SER A 44 -12.46 18.57 -9.21
CA SER A 44 -12.01 19.33 -10.39
C SER A 44 -11.39 18.46 -11.48
N ALA A 45 -11.33 17.14 -11.29
CA ALA A 45 -10.64 16.20 -12.16
C ALA A 45 -9.17 16.59 -12.47
N THR A 46 -8.51 17.27 -11.53
CA THR A 46 -7.13 17.76 -11.75
C THR A 46 -6.13 16.72 -11.29
N HIS A 47 -5.29 16.27 -12.23
CA HIS A 47 -4.13 15.40 -11.96
C HIS A 47 -2.85 16.23 -11.88
N SER A 48 -2.06 16.00 -10.85
CA SER A 48 -0.74 16.60 -10.66
C SER A 48 0.26 15.54 -10.23
N VAL A 49 1.54 15.76 -10.54
CA VAL A 49 2.63 14.80 -10.30
C VAL A 49 3.77 15.50 -9.57
N LEU A 50 4.32 14.83 -8.57
CA LEU A 50 5.55 15.20 -7.88
C LEU A 50 6.62 14.15 -8.24
N SER A 51 7.71 14.58 -8.88
CA SER A 51 8.78 13.68 -9.29
C SER A 51 9.95 13.71 -8.30
N PHE A 52 10.52 12.54 -8.05
CA PHE A 52 11.67 12.31 -7.19
C PHE A 52 12.85 11.76 -8.01
N HIS A 53 14.04 11.73 -7.43
CA HIS A 53 15.27 11.32 -8.13
C HIS A 53 15.57 9.81 -8.00
N GLU A 54 14.75 9.07 -7.27
CA GLU A 54 14.81 7.62 -7.08
C GLU A 54 13.41 7.09 -6.77
N GLU A 55 13.24 5.77 -6.78
CA GLU A 55 11.93 5.14 -6.53
C GLU A 55 11.34 5.56 -5.18
N VAL A 56 10.06 5.92 -5.19
CA VAL A 56 9.25 6.13 -3.99
C VAL A 56 8.46 4.85 -3.76
N GLY A 57 8.84 4.03 -2.78
CA GLY A 57 8.10 2.80 -2.48
C GLY A 57 6.73 3.11 -1.90
N CYS A 58 6.71 3.90 -0.83
CA CYS A 58 5.49 4.29 -0.14
C CYS A 58 5.66 5.67 0.53
N PHE A 59 4.54 6.24 0.96
CA PHE A 59 4.51 7.51 1.67
C PHE A 59 3.31 7.58 2.62
N ALA A 60 3.31 8.60 3.47
CA ALA A 60 2.11 9.03 4.18
C ALA A 60 2.01 10.55 4.20
N LEU A 61 0.78 11.07 4.13
CA LEU A 61 0.50 12.48 4.37
C LEU A 61 0.85 12.84 5.81
N ARG A 62 1.37 14.05 6.04
CA ARG A 62 1.77 14.52 7.38
C ARG A 62 0.72 15.46 7.96
N GLU A 63 0.52 15.40 9.28
CA GLU A 63 -0.35 16.33 10.02
C GLU A 63 0.08 17.80 9.84
N LYS A 64 1.39 18.03 9.78
CA LYS A 64 2.00 19.36 9.55
C LYS A 64 2.07 19.76 8.07
N GLY A 65 1.47 18.98 7.17
CA GLY A 65 1.55 19.14 5.73
C GLY A 65 2.81 18.52 5.11
N GLY A 66 2.73 18.22 3.80
CA GLY A 66 3.75 17.47 3.09
C GLY A 66 3.67 15.97 3.37
N PHE A 67 4.80 15.28 3.17
CA PHE A 67 4.86 13.83 3.18
C PHE A 67 6.01 13.32 4.04
N ILE A 68 5.83 12.14 4.64
CA ILE A 68 6.95 11.26 4.95
C ILE A 68 7.03 10.25 3.81
N VAL A 69 8.20 10.15 3.16
CA VAL A 69 8.39 9.33 1.95
C VAL A 69 9.49 8.31 2.20
N ALA A 70 9.23 7.05 1.88
CA ALA A 70 10.21 5.98 1.90
C ALA A 70 10.74 5.78 0.47
N MET A 71 11.88 6.40 0.20
CA MET A 71 12.56 6.35 -1.08
C MET A 71 13.64 5.27 -1.06
N ARG A 72 14.08 4.79 -2.23
CA ARG A 72 15.03 3.66 -2.35
C ARG A 72 16.18 3.68 -1.34
N ASN A 73 16.85 4.82 -1.15
CA ASN A 73 18.00 4.91 -0.25
C ASN A 73 17.63 5.30 1.20
N ALA A 74 16.49 5.96 1.44
CA ALA A 74 16.23 6.59 2.72
C ALA A 74 14.76 7.02 2.92
N ILE A 75 14.39 7.22 4.18
CA ILE A 75 13.13 7.86 4.55
C ILE A 75 13.37 9.36 4.77
N TRP A 76 12.52 10.19 4.18
CA TRP A 76 12.61 11.65 4.24
C TRP A 76 11.29 12.29 4.65
N LEU A 77 11.38 13.44 5.30
CA LEU A 77 10.28 14.40 5.40
C LEU A 77 10.39 15.39 4.23
N THR A 78 9.24 15.70 3.63
CA THR A 78 9.13 16.66 2.53
C THR A 78 8.13 17.76 2.85
N ASP A 79 8.20 18.87 2.11
CA ASP A 79 7.08 19.81 2.03
C ASP A 79 5.95 19.27 1.12
N LYS A 80 4.89 20.08 0.94
CA LYS A 80 3.75 19.76 0.07
C LYS A 80 4.07 19.70 -1.43
N HIS A 81 5.25 20.17 -1.83
CA HIS A 81 5.73 20.18 -3.21
C HIS A 81 6.73 19.04 -3.46
N GLY A 82 6.92 18.13 -2.50
CA GLY A 82 7.85 17.01 -2.62
C GLY A 82 9.33 17.40 -2.40
N LEU A 83 9.63 18.63 -1.99
CA LEU A 83 11.01 19.03 -1.71
C LEU A 83 11.49 18.31 -0.45
N LEU A 84 12.59 17.55 -0.57
CA LEU A 84 13.21 16.84 0.56
C LEU A 84 13.79 17.85 1.55
N GLN A 85 13.33 17.79 2.81
CA GLN A 85 13.73 18.74 3.85
C GLN A 85 14.63 18.11 4.93
N ARG A 86 14.28 16.90 5.38
CA ARG A 86 15.01 16.22 6.47
C ARG A 86 15.05 14.72 6.23
N LYS A 87 16.26 14.16 6.23
CA LYS A 87 16.45 12.71 6.24
C LYS A 87 16.10 12.19 7.64
N VAL A 88 15.24 11.19 7.70
CA VAL A 88 14.85 10.51 8.95
C VAL A 88 15.86 9.39 9.24
N CYS A 89 16.05 8.49 8.27
CA CYS A 89 17.00 7.39 8.36
C CYS A 89 17.36 6.84 6.97
N ASP A 90 18.42 6.04 6.91
CA ASP A 90 18.73 5.22 5.73
C ASP A 90 17.73 4.07 5.57
N ASN A 91 17.66 3.51 4.35
CA ASN A 91 17.09 2.19 4.13
C ASN A 91 17.92 1.16 4.92
N PRO A 92 17.31 0.34 5.81
CA PRO A 92 18.05 -0.63 6.61
C PRO A 92 18.60 -1.81 5.80
N SER A 93 18.04 -2.04 4.60
CA SER A 93 18.50 -3.05 3.64
C SER A 93 19.60 -2.47 2.74
N ASN A 94 20.33 -3.31 2.00
CA ASN A 94 21.25 -2.81 0.98
C ASN A 94 20.45 -2.16 -0.17
N PRO A 95 20.51 -0.83 -0.36
CA PRO A 95 19.67 -0.15 -1.35
C PRO A 95 20.08 -0.44 -2.81
N GLN A 96 21.23 -1.07 -3.05
CA GLN A 96 21.57 -1.59 -4.37
C GLN A 96 20.75 -2.83 -4.74
N LEU A 97 20.25 -3.56 -3.74
CA LEU A 97 19.55 -4.85 -3.92
C LEU A 97 18.08 -4.78 -3.49
N ALA A 98 17.72 -3.86 -2.60
CA ALA A 98 16.37 -3.72 -2.06
C ALA A 98 15.88 -2.27 -2.16
N ARG A 99 14.57 -2.10 -2.32
CA ARG A 99 13.89 -0.81 -2.22
C ARG A 99 12.79 -0.90 -1.17
N PHE A 100 12.34 0.23 -0.65
CA PHE A 100 11.04 0.25 0.03
C PHE A 100 9.95 -0.14 -0.99
N ASN A 101 8.91 -0.80 -0.47
CA ASN A 101 7.76 -1.29 -1.21
C ASN A 101 6.51 -0.69 -0.56
N ASP A 102 5.72 -1.48 0.16
CA ASP A 102 4.52 -0.96 0.83
C ASP A 102 4.79 -0.32 2.20
N GLY A 103 3.93 0.62 2.56
CA GLY A 103 3.89 1.28 3.85
C GLY A 103 2.61 2.09 4.04
N SER A 104 2.29 2.32 5.31
CA SER A 104 1.15 3.12 5.74
C SER A 104 1.40 3.56 7.18
N THR A 105 0.52 4.38 7.71
CA THR A 105 0.48 4.74 9.13
C THR A 105 -0.41 3.79 9.92
N ASP A 106 -0.10 3.67 11.21
CA ASP A 106 -1.03 3.11 12.18
C ASP A 106 -2.00 4.16 12.75
N HIS A 107 -2.88 3.73 13.65
CA HIS A 107 -3.87 4.59 14.31
C HIS A 107 -3.25 5.66 15.24
N ARG A 108 -1.94 5.60 15.52
CA ARG A 108 -1.18 6.57 16.32
C ARG A 108 -0.39 7.54 15.45
N GLY A 109 -0.49 7.41 14.12
CA GLY A 109 0.26 8.21 13.16
C GLY A 109 1.75 7.89 13.13
N ARG A 110 2.16 6.67 13.52
CA ARG A 110 3.52 6.16 13.29
C ARG A 110 3.60 5.61 11.87
N PHE A 111 4.69 5.86 11.17
CA PHE A 111 4.83 5.46 9.76
C PHE A 111 5.56 4.12 9.65
N TYR A 112 4.97 3.17 8.94
CA TYR A 112 5.57 1.88 8.67
C TYR A 112 5.95 1.81 7.19
N ALA A 113 7.12 1.26 6.89
CA ALA A 113 7.60 1.08 5.54
C ALA A 113 8.40 -0.21 5.47
N GLY A 114 7.98 -1.14 4.61
CA GLY A 114 8.69 -2.38 4.37
C GLY A 114 9.43 -2.39 3.05
N THR A 115 10.38 -3.31 2.92
CA THR A 115 11.23 -3.44 1.73
C THR A 115 10.84 -4.64 0.88
N PHE A 116 11.33 -4.64 -0.35
CA PHE A 116 11.31 -5.77 -1.27
C PHE A 116 12.75 -6.17 -1.60
N TRP A 117 13.08 -7.46 -1.42
CA TRP A 117 14.40 -8.00 -1.70
C TRP A 117 14.49 -8.47 -3.15
N GLY A 118 15.13 -7.66 -4.00
CA GLY A 118 15.20 -7.90 -5.45
C GLY A 118 15.88 -9.21 -5.87
N PRO A 119 16.97 -9.68 -5.23
CA PRO A 119 17.64 -10.92 -5.63
C PRO A 119 16.79 -12.18 -5.49
N GLY A 120 15.85 -12.20 -4.55
CA GLY A 120 14.93 -13.32 -4.31
C GLY A 120 15.56 -14.66 -3.95
N ASP A 121 16.80 -14.65 -3.44
CA ASP A 121 17.57 -15.82 -3.02
C ASP A 121 17.33 -16.25 -1.56
N TYR A 122 16.78 -15.36 -0.72
CA TYR A 122 16.30 -15.64 0.63
C TYR A 122 15.31 -14.57 1.10
N ASN A 123 14.75 -14.73 2.32
CA ASN A 123 13.92 -13.72 2.98
C ASN A 123 14.77 -12.54 3.49
N GLY A 124 15.14 -11.63 2.57
CA GLY A 124 16.03 -10.50 2.85
C GLY A 124 15.33 -9.15 3.07
N ALA A 125 14.00 -9.10 3.01
CA ALA A 125 13.25 -7.88 3.25
C ALA A 125 13.00 -7.63 4.73
N MET A 126 12.67 -6.37 5.03
CA MET A 126 12.44 -5.88 6.38
C MET A 126 11.17 -5.05 6.44
N LEU A 127 10.55 -4.98 7.61
CA LEU A 127 9.54 -3.98 7.94
C LEU A 127 10.12 -3.04 8.98
N MET A 128 10.07 -1.73 8.70
CA MET A 128 10.43 -0.69 9.66
C MET A 128 9.23 0.12 10.11
N ARG A 129 9.38 0.74 11.28
CA ARG A 129 8.50 1.76 11.83
C ARG A 129 9.31 3.01 12.19
N ILE A 130 8.76 4.17 11.87
CA ILE A 130 9.20 5.49 12.33
C ILE A 130 8.20 5.95 13.40
N ASP A 131 8.68 6.06 14.62
CA ASP A 131 7.90 6.58 15.74
C ASP A 131 7.68 8.09 15.60
N ASN A 132 6.74 8.64 16.38
CA ASN A 132 6.34 10.05 16.24
C ASN A 132 7.48 11.04 16.55
N ASP A 133 8.48 10.61 17.31
CA ASP A 133 9.71 11.35 17.62
C ASP A 133 10.80 11.20 16.53
N LEU A 134 10.46 10.57 15.40
CA LEU A 134 11.32 10.23 14.28
C LEU A 134 12.36 9.14 14.56
N THR A 135 12.18 8.36 15.63
CA THR A 135 13.03 7.20 15.91
C THR A 135 12.71 6.04 14.95
N PRO A 136 13.68 5.55 14.15
CA PRO A 136 13.48 4.37 13.31
C PRO A 136 13.66 3.08 14.11
N LYS A 137 12.83 2.07 13.82
CA LYS A 137 12.89 0.72 14.40
C LYS A 137 12.62 -0.33 13.33
N VAL A 138 13.51 -1.30 13.16
CA VAL A 138 13.21 -2.52 12.40
C VAL A 138 12.35 -3.42 13.28
N ILE A 139 11.18 -3.82 12.79
CA ILE A 139 10.23 -4.66 13.53
C ILE A 139 10.08 -6.07 12.96
N GLN A 140 10.46 -6.31 11.70
CA GLN A 140 10.52 -7.63 11.07
C GLN A 140 11.70 -7.69 10.07
N CYS A 141 12.32 -8.86 9.92
CA CYS A 141 13.51 -9.05 9.07
C CYS A 141 13.62 -10.47 8.48
N ASP A 142 12.50 -11.17 8.38
CA ASP A 142 12.40 -12.58 7.98
C ASP A 142 11.35 -12.80 6.89
N ILE A 143 11.08 -11.76 6.09
CA ILE A 143 10.12 -11.73 4.98
C ILE A 143 10.84 -11.54 3.64
N HIS A 144 10.20 -11.88 2.53
CA HIS A 144 10.78 -11.72 1.19
C HIS A 144 10.36 -10.40 0.53
N GLY A 145 9.08 -10.05 0.59
CA GLY A 145 8.56 -8.81 0.02
C GLY A 145 7.39 -8.29 0.84
N HIS A 146 7.62 -7.19 1.57
CA HIS A 146 6.59 -6.60 2.43
C HIS A 146 5.48 -5.93 1.62
N ASN A 147 4.23 -6.27 1.96
CA ASN A 147 3.03 -5.70 1.40
C ASN A 147 1.87 -5.70 2.42
N GLY A 148 0.71 -5.23 1.97
CA GLY A 148 -0.58 -5.49 2.60
C GLY A 148 -0.74 -4.94 4.01
N LEU A 149 -0.07 -3.85 4.37
CA LEU A 149 -0.14 -3.34 5.74
C LEU A 149 -1.55 -2.81 6.08
N ALA A 150 -2.18 -3.39 7.10
CA ALA A 150 -3.44 -2.88 7.64
C ALA A 150 -3.56 -3.14 9.15
N PHE A 151 -4.43 -2.39 9.83
CA PHE A 151 -4.65 -2.50 11.27
C PHE A 151 -6.13 -2.73 11.56
N SER A 152 -6.43 -3.57 12.55
CA SER A 152 -7.82 -3.84 12.95
C SER A 152 -8.46 -2.62 13.64
N PRO A 153 -9.80 -2.47 13.56
CA PRO A 153 -10.51 -1.35 14.19
C PRO A 153 -10.36 -1.31 15.72
N ASP A 154 -10.16 -2.45 16.37
CA ASP A 154 -9.94 -2.58 17.81
C ASP A 154 -8.49 -2.31 18.24
N HIS A 155 -7.59 -2.03 17.27
CA HIS A 155 -6.16 -1.79 17.46
C HIS A 155 -5.37 -2.96 18.05
N GLN A 156 -5.94 -4.17 18.06
CA GLN A 156 -5.28 -5.36 18.61
C GLN A 156 -4.45 -6.13 17.60
N TRP A 157 -4.60 -5.84 16.30
CA TRP A 157 -3.97 -6.62 15.23
C TRP A 157 -3.37 -5.74 14.14
N MET A 158 -2.16 -6.11 13.73
CA MET A 158 -1.52 -5.67 12.50
C MET A 158 -1.52 -6.83 11.50
N PHE A 159 -1.88 -6.56 10.26
CA PHE A 159 -1.85 -7.51 9.15
C PHE A 159 -0.81 -7.04 8.15
N THR A 160 -0.07 -7.99 7.59
CA THR A 160 0.89 -7.77 6.50
C THR A 160 0.84 -8.95 5.55
N SER A 161 1.17 -8.74 4.28
CA SER A 161 1.39 -9.80 3.31
C SER A 161 2.87 -9.91 2.97
N ASP A 162 3.30 -11.13 2.70
CA ASP A 162 4.60 -11.45 2.12
C ASP A 162 4.36 -12.08 0.75
N THR A 163 4.30 -11.22 -0.27
CA THR A 163 3.80 -11.57 -1.60
C THR A 163 4.54 -12.78 -2.20
N PRO A 164 5.89 -12.84 -2.21
CA PRO A 164 6.62 -13.98 -2.76
C PRO A 164 6.39 -15.29 -1.98
N ASN A 165 6.13 -15.19 -0.67
CA ASN A 165 5.81 -16.33 0.19
C ASN A 165 4.32 -16.68 0.22
N SER A 166 3.48 -15.97 -0.55
CA SER A 166 2.04 -16.24 -0.74
C SER A 166 1.26 -16.37 0.57
N VAL A 167 1.52 -15.46 1.51
CA VAL A 167 0.94 -15.51 2.86
C VAL A 167 0.55 -14.12 3.36
N ILE A 168 -0.58 -14.04 4.05
CA ILE A 168 -0.97 -12.94 4.91
C ILE A 168 -0.69 -13.39 6.35
N TYR A 169 0.01 -12.55 7.10
CA TYR A 169 0.24 -12.71 8.53
C TYR A 169 -0.72 -11.83 9.32
N ARG A 170 -1.08 -12.26 10.54
CA ARG A 170 -1.61 -11.37 11.58
C ARG A 170 -0.63 -11.33 12.76
N THR A 171 -0.47 -10.16 13.34
CA THR A 171 0.43 -9.91 14.45
C THR A 171 -0.36 -9.24 15.57
N PRO A 172 -0.40 -9.81 16.78
CA PRO A 172 -1.06 -9.15 17.91
C PRO A 172 -0.26 -7.90 18.30
N LEU A 173 -0.98 -6.87 18.71
CA LEU A 173 -0.43 -5.62 19.21
C LEU A 173 -0.76 -5.48 20.70
N ASP A 174 0.21 -5.02 21.49
CA ASP A 174 -0.03 -4.66 22.89
C ASP A 174 -0.72 -3.27 23.02
N GLU A 175 -0.95 -2.83 24.26
CA GLU A 175 -1.58 -1.53 24.54
C GLU A 175 -0.77 -0.31 24.07
N HIS A 176 0.52 -0.48 23.75
CA HIS A 176 1.40 0.52 23.17
C HIS A 176 1.53 0.38 21.65
N GLY A 177 0.88 -0.62 21.06
CA GLY A 177 0.97 -0.93 19.65
C GLY A 177 2.32 -1.56 19.27
N GLU A 178 2.99 -2.24 20.20
CA GLU A 178 4.17 -3.05 19.90
C GLU A 178 3.76 -4.45 19.38
N PRO A 179 4.41 -4.93 18.31
CA PRO A 179 4.08 -6.23 17.72
C PRO A 179 4.60 -7.40 18.57
N GLY A 180 3.73 -8.37 18.81
CA GLY A 180 4.07 -9.67 19.38
C GLY A 180 4.49 -10.71 18.32
N MET A 181 4.38 -11.99 18.65
CA MET A 181 4.64 -13.08 17.71
C MET A 181 3.50 -13.19 16.69
N ARG A 182 3.84 -13.16 15.40
CA ARG A 182 2.85 -13.26 14.32
C ARG A 182 2.47 -14.72 14.03
N ASP A 183 1.27 -14.90 13.50
CA ASP A 183 0.76 -16.16 12.98
C ASP A 183 0.37 -16.03 11.50
N ASP A 184 0.34 -17.16 10.79
CA ASP A 184 -0.29 -17.23 9.47
C ASP A 184 -1.79 -16.95 9.61
N PHE A 185 -2.25 -15.91 8.92
CA PHE A 185 -3.68 -15.61 8.81
C PHE A 185 -4.30 -16.37 7.64
N ARG A 186 -3.64 -16.34 6.48
CA ARG A 186 -4.05 -17.08 5.28
C ARG A 186 -2.87 -17.33 4.36
N ARG A 187 -2.78 -18.54 3.81
CA ARG A 187 -1.86 -18.89 2.72
C ARG A 187 -2.64 -19.06 1.42
N PHE A 188 -1.96 -18.81 0.31
CA PHE A 188 -2.53 -18.90 -1.03
C PHE A 188 -1.82 -20.00 -1.82
N GLU A 189 -2.61 -20.80 -2.50
CA GLU A 189 -2.13 -21.86 -3.38
C GLU A 189 -1.83 -21.32 -4.78
N LYS A 190 -1.06 -22.09 -5.55
CA LYS A 190 -0.73 -21.72 -6.93
C LYS A 190 -2.01 -21.51 -7.77
N GLY A 191 -2.09 -20.35 -8.42
CA GLY A 191 -3.23 -19.98 -9.28
C GLY A 191 -4.32 -19.19 -8.56
N GLU A 192 -4.24 -19.03 -7.24
CA GLU A 192 -5.13 -18.14 -6.50
C GLU A 192 -4.72 -16.66 -6.62
N GLY A 193 -3.54 -16.36 -7.19
CA GLY A 193 -2.92 -15.03 -7.06
C GLY A 193 -2.19 -14.88 -5.73
N MET A 194 -1.37 -13.84 -5.63
CA MET A 194 -0.53 -13.58 -4.44
C MET A 194 -1.04 -12.34 -3.71
N PRO A 195 -1.10 -12.35 -2.37
CA PRO A 195 -1.54 -11.19 -1.61
C PRO A 195 -0.54 -10.05 -1.76
N ASP A 196 -1.05 -8.90 -2.19
CA ASP A 196 -0.29 -7.68 -2.41
C ASP A 196 -0.75 -6.62 -1.39
N GLY A 197 -0.91 -5.36 -1.80
CA GLY A 197 -1.47 -4.30 -0.98
C GLY A 197 -2.91 -4.50 -0.51
N ALA A 198 -3.24 -3.88 0.62
CA ALA A 198 -4.50 -4.11 1.32
C ALA A 198 -5.03 -2.89 2.08
N ALA A 199 -6.28 -2.99 2.51
CA ALA A 199 -6.92 -2.07 3.46
C ALA A 199 -7.88 -2.83 4.38
N MET A 200 -8.28 -2.21 5.49
CA MET A 200 -9.26 -2.76 6.43
C MET A 200 -10.59 -2.00 6.31
N ASP A 201 -11.72 -2.69 6.41
CA ASP A 201 -13.02 -2.05 6.59
C ASP A 201 -13.41 -1.89 8.07
N VAL A 202 -14.47 -1.13 8.34
CA VAL A 202 -14.94 -0.86 9.71
C VAL A 202 -15.51 -2.08 10.43
N GLU A 203 -15.77 -3.18 9.72
CA GLU A 203 -16.20 -4.47 10.29
C GLU A 203 -15.00 -5.36 10.65
N GLY A 204 -13.77 -4.88 10.41
CA GLY A 204 -12.54 -5.63 10.67
C GLY A 204 -12.21 -6.66 9.58
N CYS A 205 -12.84 -6.57 8.41
CA CYS A 205 -12.48 -7.43 7.28
C CYS A 205 -11.29 -6.83 6.51
N TYR A 206 -10.37 -7.72 6.12
CA TYR A 206 -9.16 -7.38 5.39
C TYR A 206 -9.40 -7.52 3.88
N TRP A 207 -9.18 -6.44 3.14
CA TRP A 207 -9.35 -6.37 1.69
C TRP A 207 -7.99 -6.38 1.02
N SER A 208 -7.70 -7.41 0.22
CA SER A 208 -6.40 -7.58 -0.44
C SER A 208 -6.55 -7.56 -1.95
N ALA A 209 -5.68 -6.80 -2.61
CA ALA A 209 -5.40 -7.01 -4.01
C ALA A 209 -4.63 -8.33 -4.17
N LEU A 210 -5.10 -9.21 -5.06
CA LEU A 210 -4.41 -10.45 -5.38
C LEU A 210 -3.68 -10.28 -6.71
N PHE A 211 -2.38 -10.00 -6.62
CA PHE A 211 -1.48 -9.89 -7.76
C PHE A 211 -1.47 -11.18 -8.57
N ASP A 212 -1.53 -11.07 -9.89
CA ASP A 212 -1.76 -12.20 -10.82
C ASP A 212 -3.07 -12.98 -10.57
N GLY A 213 -3.94 -12.48 -9.71
CA GLY A 213 -5.19 -13.12 -9.30
C GLY A 213 -6.45 -12.54 -9.94
N TRP A 214 -6.33 -11.46 -10.72
CA TRP A 214 -7.43 -10.76 -11.41
C TRP A 214 -8.53 -10.23 -10.49
N ARG A 215 -8.23 -10.01 -9.20
CA ARG A 215 -9.29 -9.72 -8.23
C ARG A 215 -8.83 -9.00 -6.97
N ILE A 216 -9.80 -8.38 -6.33
CA ILE A 216 -9.77 -8.02 -4.91
C ILE A 216 -10.56 -9.07 -4.13
N ALA A 217 -10.05 -9.47 -2.97
CA ALA A 217 -10.75 -10.38 -2.06
C ALA A 217 -10.94 -9.74 -0.69
N ARG A 218 -12.11 -9.98 -0.09
CA ARG A 218 -12.46 -9.54 1.27
C ARG A 218 -12.44 -10.74 2.20
N PHE A 219 -11.65 -10.68 3.27
CA PHE A 219 -11.51 -11.73 4.26
C PHE A 219 -12.10 -11.31 5.61
N SER A 220 -12.87 -12.19 6.24
CA SER A 220 -13.36 -12.00 7.62
C SER A 220 -12.21 -11.87 8.61
N PRO A 221 -12.43 -11.36 9.84
CA PRO A 221 -11.39 -11.34 10.88
C PRO A 221 -10.82 -12.73 11.24
N GLN A 222 -11.46 -13.81 10.79
CA GLN A 222 -11.03 -15.20 10.98
C GLN A 222 -10.32 -15.79 9.75
N GLY A 223 -10.21 -15.05 8.64
CA GLY A 223 -9.49 -15.47 7.42
C GLY A 223 -10.35 -16.15 6.35
N GLU A 224 -11.66 -16.27 6.59
CA GLU A 224 -12.61 -16.78 5.58
C GLU A 224 -12.79 -15.74 4.47
N GLN A 225 -12.79 -16.18 3.21
CA GLN A 225 -13.09 -15.28 2.09
C GLN A 225 -14.59 -15.06 2.01
N LEU A 226 -15.03 -13.83 2.23
CA LEU A 226 -16.43 -13.44 2.21
C LEU A 226 -16.88 -13.01 0.81
N GLU A 227 -16.05 -12.21 0.14
CA GLU A 227 -16.39 -11.59 -1.13
C GLU A 227 -15.18 -11.57 -2.09
N GLU A 228 -15.48 -11.50 -3.38
CA GLU A 228 -14.51 -11.41 -4.47
C GLU A 228 -15.01 -10.44 -5.53
N TYR A 229 -14.10 -9.61 -6.03
CA TYR A 229 -14.36 -8.61 -7.07
C TYR A 229 -13.36 -8.76 -8.20
N ARG A 230 -13.84 -9.22 -9.35
CA ARG A 230 -13.00 -9.43 -10.56
C ARG A 230 -12.67 -8.11 -11.24
N LEU A 231 -11.44 -8.03 -11.74
CA LEU A 231 -10.93 -6.89 -12.50
C LEU A 231 -10.62 -7.32 -13.94
N PRO A 232 -10.71 -6.38 -14.91
CA PRO A 232 -10.33 -6.64 -16.30
C PRO A 232 -8.80 -6.66 -16.51
N VAL A 233 -8.01 -6.72 -15.44
CA VAL A 233 -6.55 -6.71 -15.44
C VAL A 233 -6.00 -7.80 -14.54
N ARG A 234 -4.80 -8.30 -14.89
CA ARG A 234 -4.15 -9.44 -14.23
C ARG A 234 -3.65 -9.12 -12.83
N CYS A 235 -3.00 -7.97 -12.69
CA CYS A 235 -2.25 -7.58 -11.49
C CYS A 235 -2.79 -6.28 -10.88
N PRO A 236 -3.87 -6.34 -10.06
CA PRO A 236 -4.09 -5.30 -9.07
C PRO A 236 -2.95 -5.31 -8.05
N THR A 237 -2.57 -4.14 -7.56
CA THR A 237 -1.45 -3.96 -6.64
C THR A 237 -1.90 -3.59 -5.23
N MET A 238 -2.80 -2.62 -5.07
CA MET A 238 -3.29 -2.22 -3.75
C MET A 238 -4.70 -1.63 -3.80
N VAL A 239 -5.37 -1.61 -2.65
CA VAL A 239 -6.67 -0.96 -2.47
C VAL A 239 -6.64 0.12 -1.38
N CYS A 240 -7.46 1.14 -1.53
CA CYS A 240 -7.70 2.17 -0.53
C CYS A 240 -9.16 2.59 -0.54
N PHE A 241 -9.77 2.79 0.63
CA PHE A 241 -11.11 3.33 0.73
C PHE A 241 -11.08 4.86 0.72
N GLY A 242 -12.10 5.47 0.10
CA GLY A 242 -12.32 6.91 0.12
C GLY A 242 -13.72 7.29 -0.34
N GLY A 243 -13.86 8.56 -0.72
CA GLY A 243 -15.17 9.21 -0.91
C GLY A 243 -15.78 9.65 0.42
N ASP A 244 -16.84 10.46 0.35
CA ASP A 244 -17.46 11.11 1.52
C ASP A 244 -17.98 10.11 2.57
N ASP A 245 -18.44 8.94 2.12
CA ASP A 245 -18.96 7.86 2.96
C ASP A 245 -17.95 6.73 3.19
N MET A 246 -16.72 6.86 2.68
CA MET A 246 -15.67 5.84 2.71
C MET A 246 -16.07 4.51 2.04
N LYS A 247 -17.06 4.51 1.14
CA LYS A 247 -17.55 3.32 0.43
C LYS A 247 -17.13 3.24 -1.04
N THR A 248 -16.13 4.02 -1.44
CA THR A 248 -15.46 3.86 -2.74
C THR A 248 -14.11 3.21 -2.53
N LEU A 249 -13.90 2.04 -3.14
CA LEU A 249 -12.60 1.39 -3.20
C LEU A 249 -11.83 1.92 -4.42
N PHE A 250 -10.71 2.58 -4.19
CA PHE A 250 -9.71 2.90 -5.20
C PHE A 250 -8.72 1.75 -5.31
N ILE A 251 -8.39 1.37 -6.53
CA ILE A 251 -7.58 0.18 -6.81
C ILE A 251 -6.46 0.58 -7.77
N THR A 252 -5.22 0.42 -7.34
CA THR A 252 -4.04 0.52 -8.21
C THR A 252 -3.80 -0.82 -8.91
N THR A 253 -3.20 -0.74 -10.10
CA THR A 253 -2.86 -1.90 -10.93
C THR A 253 -1.53 -1.63 -11.61
N THR A 254 -0.87 -2.66 -12.14
CA THR A 254 0.50 -2.51 -12.68
C THR A 254 0.65 -3.02 -14.11
N ARG A 255 1.65 -2.47 -14.81
CA ARG A 255 2.22 -3.02 -16.05
C ARG A 255 3.59 -3.65 -15.84
N GLU A 256 4.12 -3.60 -14.62
CA GLU A 256 5.39 -4.19 -14.28
C GLU A 256 5.44 -5.66 -14.74
N ASN A 257 6.57 -6.04 -15.34
CA ASN A 257 6.83 -7.37 -15.89
C ASN A 257 5.89 -7.80 -17.04
N MET A 258 5.14 -6.88 -17.66
CA MET A 258 4.37 -7.16 -18.88
C MET A 258 5.17 -6.80 -20.13
N ASN A 259 5.17 -7.70 -21.12
CA ASN A 259 5.73 -7.40 -22.43
C ASN A 259 4.74 -6.61 -23.31
N ALA A 260 5.18 -6.15 -24.49
CA ALA A 260 4.36 -5.35 -25.39
C ALA A 260 3.08 -6.06 -25.87
N GLU A 261 3.11 -7.38 -26.08
CA GLU A 261 1.94 -8.16 -26.49
C GLU A 261 0.92 -8.24 -25.34
N GLU A 262 1.38 -8.45 -24.11
CA GLU A 262 0.53 -8.46 -22.92
C GLU A 262 -0.10 -7.10 -22.66
N VAL A 263 0.67 -6.01 -22.80
CA VAL A 263 0.14 -4.64 -22.67
C VAL A 263 -0.91 -4.36 -23.75
N ALA A 264 -0.69 -4.79 -24.99
CA ALA A 264 -1.68 -4.63 -26.06
C ALA A 264 -2.95 -5.45 -25.80
N LYS A 265 -2.82 -6.64 -25.20
CA LYS A 265 -3.95 -7.51 -24.83
C LYS A 265 -4.73 -7.00 -23.63
N TYR A 266 -4.05 -6.37 -22.68
CA TYR A 266 -4.62 -5.85 -21.42
C TYR A 266 -4.29 -4.36 -21.26
N PRO A 267 -4.88 -3.48 -22.10
CA PRO A 267 -4.51 -2.07 -22.16
C PRO A 267 -4.81 -1.30 -20.87
N LEU A 268 -5.69 -1.83 -20.00
CA LEU A 268 -6.02 -1.19 -18.73
C LEU A 268 -5.07 -1.55 -17.57
N SER A 269 -4.11 -2.46 -17.77
CA SER A 269 -3.05 -2.68 -16.78
C SER A 269 -2.33 -1.36 -16.51
N GLY A 270 -2.05 -1.02 -15.25
CA GLY A 270 -1.49 0.28 -14.87
C GLY A 270 -2.52 1.39 -14.63
N ALA A 271 -3.80 1.15 -14.92
CA ALA A 271 -4.87 2.12 -14.63
C ALA A 271 -5.24 2.13 -13.14
N ILE A 272 -5.89 3.21 -12.72
CA ILE A 272 -6.56 3.31 -11.42
C ILE A 272 -8.04 3.01 -11.60
N PHE A 273 -8.57 2.07 -10.83
CA PHE A 273 -10.00 1.75 -10.82
C PHE A 273 -10.69 2.28 -9.57
N THR A 274 -11.99 2.52 -9.68
CA THR A 274 -12.92 2.71 -8.57
C THR A 274 -13.98 1.62 -8.56
N LEU A 275 -14.43 1.27 -7.37
CA LEU A 275 -15.48 0.28 -7.16
C LEU A 275 -16.32 0.67 -5.94
N PRO A 276 -17.63 0.92 -6.09
CA PRO A 276 -18.48 1.15 -4.92
C PRO A 276 -18.73 -0.15 -4.17
N VAL A 277 -18.66 -0.09 -2.84
CA VAL A 277 -18.83 -1.22 -1.92
C VAL A 277 -19.88 -0.91 -0.86
N ASN A 278 -20.37 -1.93 -0.16
CA ASN A 278 -21.47 -1.75 0.80
C ASN A 278 -21.01 -1.33 2.21
N VAL A 279 -19.74 -1.60 2.54
CA VAL A 279 -19.14 -1.38 3.86
C VAL A 279 -18.09 -0.28 3.75
N ALA A 280 -18.06 0.62 4.73
CA ALA A 280 -17.10 1.71 4.76
C ALA A 280 -15.70 1.21 5.15
N GLY A 281 -14.68 1.82 4.58
CA GLY A 281 -13.29 1.61 4.95
C GLY A 281 -12.88 2.25 6.26
N MET A 282 -11.79 1.75 6.84
CA MET A 282 -11.06 2.46 7.89
C MET A 282 -10.36 3.69 7.30
N LYS A 283 -10.41 4.80 8.04
CA LYS A 283 -9.70 6.04 7.69
C LYS A 283 -8.22 5.89 8.01
N LYS A 284 -7.34 6.28 7.08
CA LYS A 284 -5.89 6.35 7.32
C LYS A 284 -5.55 7.61 8.11
N SER A 285 -4.82 7.48 9.22
CA SER A 285 -4.30 8.62 9.98
C SER A 285 -3.12 9.25 9.23
N PRO A 286 -2.92 10.57 9.25
CA PRO A 286 -1.65 11.13 8.78
C PRO A 286 -0.49 10.72 9.69
N PHE A 287 0.74 10.81 9.19
CA PHE A 287 1.94 10.73 10.03
C PHE A 287 2.00 11.93 10.98
N VAL A 288 2.25 11.67 12.25
CA VAL A 288 2.32 12.69 13.30
C VAL A 288 3.75 12.80 13.79
N GLU A 289 4.34 13.97 13.65
CA GLU A 289 5.69 14.30 14.14
C GLU A 289 5.57 15.12 15.44
N ARG A 290 6.08 14.60 16.56
CA ARG A 290 6.03 15.21 17.90
C ARG A 290 7.41 15.61 18.40
#